data_AF-A0A1Y3BIA5-F1
#
_entry.id   AF-A0A1Y3BIA5-F1
#
_cell.length_a   1.000
_cell.length_b   1.000
_cell.length_c   1.000
_cell.angle_alpha   90.00
_cell.angle_beta   90.00
_cell.angle_gamma   90.00
#
_symmetry.space_group_name_H-M   'P 1'
#
loop_
_entity.id
_entity.type
_entity.pdbx_description
1 polymer ?
#
loop_
_entity_poly.entity_id
_entity_poly.type
_entity_poly.pdbx_seq_one_letter_code
_entity_poly.pdbx_strand_id
1 'polypeptide(L)'
;MSSICDDSIQQIIRKSLLESMAQVERIPCQKFDSNKAHENMRQYEQYQRMYEHSIKSPGTFWKQIATDFYWTTPLPLTYHKILEYNFDHKTGPIKVDFFKGMKTNITYNLLDRVINCGFGERIAYYWLGNDLNEMKKITYSELKNQVCHLANYLKQTAKIGLGDRVAIYLPVTIELIISMLACARIGAIHTVVVSVPIHWPNV
;
A
#
# COMPACT_ATOMS: atom_id res chain seq x y z
N MET A 1 -36.13 -0.57 26.07
CA MET A 1 -36.28 -0.94 24.64
C MET A 1 -34.99 -0.59 23.89
N SER A 2 -33.90 -1.33 24.08
CA SER A 2 -32.62 -1.03 23.41
C SER A 2 -31.61 -2.19 23.47
N SER A 3 -31.88 -3.32 22.81
CA SER A 3 -30.87 -4.38 22.71
C SER A 3 -30.93 -5.22 21.43
N ILE A 4 -31.55 -4.72 20.35
CA ILE A 4 -31.68 -5.47 19.09
C ILE A 4 -30.86 -4.80 17.95
N CYS A 5 -30.23 -3.66 18.20
CA CYS A 5 -29.54 -2.89 17.14
C CYS A 5 -28.05 -3.22 16.97
N ASP A 6 -27.44 -4.09 17.79
CA ASP A 6 -25.96 -4.24 17.78
C ASP A 6 -25.48 -5.47 16.98
N ASP A 7 -26.15 -6.62 17.09
CA ASP A 7 -25.62 -7.88 16.52
C ASP A 7 -25.56 -7.88 14.99
N SER A 8 -26.60 -7.39 14.31
CA SER A 8 -26.62 -7.32 12.83
C SER A 8 -25.58 -6.35 12.30
N ILE A 9 -25.30 -5.26 13.03
CA ILE A 9 -24.35 -4.22 12.65
C ILE A 9 -22.92 -4.71 12.87
N GLN A 10 -22.65 -5.34 14.02
CA GLN A 10 -21.38 -6.04 14.26
C GLN A 10 -21.15 -7.13 13.21
N GLN A 11 -22.19 -7.82 12.77
CA GLN A 11 -22.07 -8.83 11.71
C GLN A 11 -21.72 -8.21 10.35
N ILE A 12 -22.28 -7.05 10.00
CA ILE A 12 -21.95 -6.31 8.77
C ILE A 12 -20.53 -5.75 8.83
N ILE A 13 -20.13 -5.13 9.94
CA ILE A 13 -18.78 -4.60 10.13
C ILE A 13 -17.76 -5.74 10.10
N ARG A 14 -18.05 -6.85 10.78
CA ARG A 14 -17.19 -8.04 10.80
C ARG A 14 -17.13 -8.70 9.42
N LYS A 15 -18.23 -8.75 8.68
CA LYS A 15 -18.26 -9.24 7.30
C LYS A 15 -17.47 -8.33 6.37
N SER A 16 -17.62 -7.01 6.48
CA SER A 16 -16.86 -6.02 5.70
C SER A 16 -15.37 -6.02 6.04
N LEU A 17 -15.02 -6.14 7.33
CA LEU A 17 -13.65 -6.34 7.80
C LEU A 17 -13.07 -7.66 7.29
N LEU A 18 -13.80 -8.77 7.42
CA LEU A 18 -13.38 -10.08 6.90
C LEU A 18 -13.23 -10.06 5.38
N GLU A 19 -14.11 -9.37 4.64
CA GLU A 19 -14.02 -9.20 3.19
C GLU A 19 -12.85 -8.30 2.79
N SER A 20 -12.59 -7.22 3.54
CA SER A 20 -11.44 -6.32 3.31
C SER A 20 -10.10 -6.99 3.65
N MET A 21 -10.04 -7.76 4.74
CA MET A 21 -8.88 -8.51 5.19
C MET A 21 -8.63 -9.74 4.31
N ALA A 22 -9.69 -10.37 3.78
CA ALA A 22 -9.58 -11.43 2.79
C ALA A 22 -9.09 -10.92 1.43
N GLN A 23 -9.12 -9.60 1.18
CA GLN A 23 -8.68 -8.99 -0.08
C GLN A 23 -7.33 -8.27 -0.01
N VAL A 24 -6.57 -8.38 1.09
CA VAL A 24 -5.11 -8.15 1.06
C VAL A 24 -4.40 -9.40 0.51
N GLU A 25 -5.02 -10.08 -0.44
CA GLU A 25 -4.29 -10.94 -1.35
C GLU A 25 -3.42 -10.03 -2.20
N ARG A 26 -2.11 -10.30 -2.28
CA ARG A 26 -1.31 -9.82 -3.42
C ARG A 26 -2.13 -10.17 -4.65
N ILE A 27 -2.73 -9.24 -5.39
CA ILE A 27 -3.62 -9.57 -6.52
C ILE A 27 -2.87 -10.56 -7.42
N PRO A 28 -3.15 -11.88 -7.32
CA PRO A 28 -2.45 -12.85 -8.12
C PRO A 28 -3.23 -12.91 -9.43
N CYS A 29 -2.55 -13.22 -10.53
CA CYS A 29 -3.24 -13.46 -11.80
C CYS A 29 -4.17 -14.70 -11.79
N GLN A 30 -4.40 -15.38 -10.65
CA GLN A 30 -5.21 -16.61 -10.56
C GLN A 30 -6.07 -16.67 -9.28
N LYS A 31 -7.24 -17.33 -9.41
CA LYS A 31 -8.32 -17.42 -8.40
C LYS A 31 -7.98 -18.34 -7.22
N PHE A 32 -8.44 -17.96 -6.02
CA PHE A 32 -8.27 -18.65 -4.73
C PHE A 32 -9.27 -19.83 -4.53
N ASP A 33 -8.84 -20.91 -3.86
CA ASP A 33 -9.62 -22.14 -3.57
C ASP A 33 -9.51 -22.53 -2.07
N SER A 34 -10.59 -23.06 -1.48
CA SER A 34 -10.86 -23.04 -0.04
C SER A 34 -10.64 -24.38 0.70
N ASN A 35 -9.40 -24.82 0.91
CA ASN A 35 -9.09 -26.03 1.71
C ASN A 35 -8.05 -25.76 2.82
N LYS A 36 -8.52 -25.18 3.93
CA LYS A 36 -7.70 -24.47 4.94
C LYS A 36 -6.82 -25.31 5.90
N ALA A 37 -6.91 -26.63 5.97
CA ALA A 37 -6.08 -27.40 6.93
C ALA A 37 -4.69 -27.77 6.38
N HIS A 38 -4.62 -28.28 5.14
CA HIS A 38 -3.35 -28.57 4.47
C HIS A 38 -2.65 -27.29 3.99
N GLU A 39 -3.42 -26.21 3.78
CA GLU A 39 -2.89 -24.90 3.40
C GLU A 39 -2.08 -24.26 4.53
N ASN A 40 -2.52 -24.35 5.80
CA ASN A 40 -1.81 -23.75 6.94
C ASN A 40 -0.43 -24.39 7.19
N MET A 41 -0.30 -25.71 7.07
CA MET A 41 0.99 -26.40 7.23
C MET A 41 1.94 -26.12 6.06
N ARG A 42 1.41 -26.11 4.82
CA ARG A 42 2.17 -25.66 3.64
C ARG A 42 2.60 -24.20 3.78
N GLN A 43 1.75 -23.33 4.32
CA GLN A 43 2.06 -21.93 4.60
C GLN A 43 3.17 -21.79 5.65
N TYR A 44 3.18 -22.61 6.70
CA TYR A 44 4.26 -22.57 7.70
C TYR A 44 5.61 -23.06 7.13
N GLU A 45 5.64 -24.20 6.44
CA GLU A 45 6.88 -24.69 5.81
C GLU A 45 7.38 -23.74 4.73
N GLN A 46 6.47 -23.19 3.92
CA GLN A 46 6.79 -22.18 2.92
C GLN A 46 7.32 -20.90 3.57
N TYR A 47 6.69 -20.45 4.66
CA TYR A 47 7.18 -19.33 5.47
C TYR A 47 8.59 -19.60 5.98
N GLN A 48 8.85 -20.77 6.58
CA GLN A 48 10.17 -21.13 7.09
C GLN A 48 11.22 -21.11 5.97
N ARG A 49 10.92 -21.66 4.79
CA ARG A 49 11.82 -21.62 3.62
C ARG A 49 12.10 -20.19 3.16
N MET A 50 11.06 -19.35 3.07
CA MET A 50 11.20 -17.94 2.69
C MET A 50 12.01 -17.15 3.72
N TYR A 51 11.77 -17.39 5.01
CA TYR A 51 12.53 -16.79 6.11
C TYR A 51 13.99 -17.21 6.08
N GLU A 52 14.28 -18.51 5.95
CA GLU A 52 15.66 -18.97 5.82
C GLU A 52 16.36 -18.37 4.60
N HIS A 53 15.67 -18.26 3.46
CA HIS A 53 16.22 -17.63 2.26
C HIS A 53 16.51 -16.13 2.47
N SER A 54 15.60 -15.41 3.13
CA SER A 54 15.77 -13.97 3.39
C SER A 54 16.94 -13.67 4.32
N ILE A 55 17.26 -14.57 5.25
CA ILE A 55 18.40 -14.43 6.16
C ILE A 55 19.71 -14.90 5.50
N LYS A 56 19.72 -16.10 4.90
CA LYS A 56 20.95 -16.71 4.34
C LYS A 56 21.40 -16.02 3.05
N SER A 57 20.48 -15.46 2.27
CA SER A 57 20.77 -14.85 0.96
C SER A 57 19.82 -13.67 0.68
N PRO A 58 19.91 -12.58 1.47
CA PRO A 58 18.96 -11.48 1.39
C PRO A 58 18.93 -10.81 0.02
N GLY A 59 20.09 -10.63 -0.64
CA GLY A 59 20.15 -10.01 -1.96
C GLY A 59 19.40 -10.78 -3.04
N THR A 60 19.46 -12.13 -3.03
CA THR A 60 18.70 -12.95 -4.00
C THR A 60 17.22 -13.00 -3.64
N PHE A 61 16.89 -13.09 -2.34
CA PHE A 61 15.51 -13.05 -1.86
C PHE A 61 14.81 -11.76 -2.30
N TRP A 62 15.40 -10.60 -2.00
CA TRP A 62 14.81 -9.31 -2.38
C TRP A 62 14.81 -9.08 -3.89
N LYS A 63 15.77 -9.62 -4.64
CA LYS A 63 15.74 -9.60 -6.11
C LYS A 63 14.51 -10.32 -6.65
N GLN A 64 14.17 -11.48 -6.10
CA GLN A 64 12.96 -12.23 -6.48
C GLN A 64 11.70 -11.46 -6.14
N ILE A 65 11.59 -10.90 -4.92
CA ILE A 65 10.42 -10.08 -4.57
C ILE A 65 10.28 -8.86 -5.49
N ALA A 66 11.40 -8.25 -5.88
CA ALA A 66 11.38 -7.07 -6.74
C ALA A 66 10.92 -7.35 -8.18
N THR A 67 10.96 -8.61 -8.66
CA THR A 67 10.40 -8.94 -9.99
C THR A 67 8.88 -8.77 -10.03
N ASP A 68 8.22 -8.78 -8.87
CA ASP A 68 6.78 -8.53 -8.74
C ASP A 68 6.42 -7.06 -8.88
N PHE A 69 7.35 -6.17 -9.24
CA PHE A 69 7.14 -4.74 -9.42
C PHE A 69 7.58 -4.29 -10.81
N TYR A 70 6.88 -3.31 -11.35
CA TYR A 70 7.32 -2.56 -12.50
C TYR A 70 8.44 -1.59 -12.09
N TRP A 71 9.52 -1.59 -12.88
CA TRP A 71 10.65 -0.69 -12.72
C TRP A 71 10.89 0.06 -14.03
N THR A 72 10.97 1.38 -13.95
CA THR A 72 11.36 2.23 -15.09
C THR A 72 12.85 2.12 -15.42
N THR A 73 13.67 1.78 -14.42
CA THR A 73 15.08 1.41 -14.60
C THR A 73 15.23 -0.01 -14.06
N PRO A 74 15.63 -0.99 -14.90
CA PRO A 74 15.54 -2.40 -14.58
C PRO A 74 16.43 -2.83 -13.40
N LEU A 75 16.10 -3.97 -12.80
CA LEU A 75 16.83 -4.61 -11.71
C LEU A 75 18.30 -4.89 -12.10
N PRO A 76 19.28 -4.64 -11.20
CA PRO A 76 20.66 -5.03 -11.43
C PRO A 76 20.77 -6.56 -11.48
N LEU A 77 21.65 -7.04 -12.36
CA LEU A 77 21.90 -8.48 -12.47
C LEU A 77 22.56 -9.05 -11.21
N THR A 78 23.32 -8.24 -10.47
CA THR A 78 24.14 -8.69 -9.32
C THR A 78 23.47 -8.51 -7.96
N TYR A 79 23.54 -9.54 -7.11
CA TYR A 79 22.87 -9.57 -5.80
C TYR A 79 23.37 -8.49 -4.82
N HIS A 80 24.67 -8.12 -4.85
CA HIS A 80 25.22 -7.12 -3.92
C HIS A 80 24.61 -5.73 -4.13
N LYS A 81 24.16 -5.39 -5.35
CA LYS A 81 23.52 -4.09 -5.65
C LYS A 81 22.06 -3.99 -5.21
N ILE A 82 21.45 -5.11 -4.83
CA ILE A 82 20.06 -5.17 -4.39
C ILE A 82 19.94 -4.66 -2.95
N LEU A 83 20.90 -5.05 -2.11
CA LEU A 83 20.95 -4.67 -0.70
C LEU A 83 22.41 -4.49 -0.29
N GLU A 84 22.78 -3.27 0.03
CA GLU A 84 24.05 -2.91 0.64
C GLU A 84 23.77 -2.25 1.99
N TYR A 85 24.37 -2.74 3.07
CA TYR A 85 24.19 -2.12 4.38
C TYR A 85 25.47 -2.12 5.20
N ASN A 86 25.55 -1.16 6.12
CA ASN A 86 26.48 -1.16 7.24
C ASN A 86 25.71 -0.76 8.49
N PHE A 87 25.70 -1.64 9.48
CA PHE A 87 25.18 -1.35 10.83
C PHE A 87 26.29 -1.21 11.87
N ASP A 88 27.54 -1.44 11.50
CA ASP A 88 28.69 -1.26 12.39
C ASP A 88 29.27 0.15 12.20
N HIS A 89 28.97 1.02 13.17
CA HIS A 89 29.50 2.39 13.21
C HIS A 89 31.03 2.46 13.23
N LYS A 90 31.74 1.38 13.61
CA LYS A 90 33.21 1.33 13.63
C LYS A 90 33.81 1.16 12.25
N THR A 91 33.09 0.53 11.33
CA THR A 91 33.60 0.23 9.97
C THR A 91 33.16 1.28 8.93
N GLY A 92 32.31 2.23 9.33
CA GLY A 92 31.85 3.32 8.47
C GLY A 92 30.52 3.91 8.93
N PRO A 93 29.91 4.82 8.15
CA PRO A 93 28.60 5.36 8.45
C PRO A 93 27.53 4.27 8.44
N ILE A 94 26.53 4.41 9.31
CA ILE A 94 25.33 3.57 9.29
C ILE A 94 24.58 3.86 7.98
N LYS A 95 24.40 2.85 7.14
CA LYS A 95 23.73 2.98 5.85
C LYS A 95 22.97 1.73 5.49
N VAL A 96 21.85 1.90 4.79
CA VAL A 96 21.07 0.80 4.22
C VAL A 96 20.55 1.26 2.87
N ASP A 97 21.15 0.75 1.81
CA ASP A 97 20.77 1.03 0.42
C ASP A 97 20.06 -0.20 -0.15
N PHE A 98 18.79 -0.04 -0.51
CA PHE A 98 18.04 -1.02 -1.29
C PHE A 98 17.90 -0.54 -2.74
N PHE A 99 18.07 -1.45 -3.70
CA PHE A 99 17.78 -1.22 -5.12
C PHE A 99 18.48 0.02 -5.71
N LYS A 100 19.75 0.23 -5.34
CA LYS A 100 20.49 1.44 -5.66
C LYS A 100 20.58 1.68 -7.18
N GLY A 101 20.23 2.89 -7.61
CA GLY A 101 20.23 3.29 -9.02
C GLY A 101 19.01 2.81 -9.81
N MET A 102 18.11 2.04 -9.20
CA MET A 102 16.85 1.67 -9.80
C MET A 102 15.79 2.75 -9.59
N LYS A 103 14.79 2.79 -10.47
CA LYS A 103 13.73 3.78 -10.42
C LYS A 103 12.38 3.11 -10.66
N THR A 104 11.42 3.46 -9.84
CA THR A 104 10.03 3.07 -9.98
C THR A 104 9.12 4.19 -9.49
N ASN A 105 7.81 4.05 -9.73
CA ASN A 105 6.80 4.88 -9.12
C ASN A 105 5.79 3.97 -8.41
N ILE A 106 5.57 4.20 -7.11
CA ILE A 106 4.67 3.38 -6.30
C ILE A 106 3.22 3.45 -6.82
N THR A 107 2.78 4.62 -7.29
CA THR A 107 1.42 4.79 -7.82
C THR A 107 1.21 4.06 -9.13
N TYR A 108 2.25 3.95 -9.97
CA TYR A 108 2.19 3.14 -11.18
C TYR A 108 2.00 1.66 -10.84
N ASN A 109 2.78 1.16 -9.88
CA ASN A 109 2.67 -0.23 -9.44
C ASN A 109 1.32 -0.56 -8.79
N LEU A 110 0.78 0.40 -8.03
CA LEU A 110 -0.48 0.26 -7.30
C LEU A 110 -1.71 0.42 -8.21
N LEU A 111 -1.69 1.38 -9.14
CA LEU A 111 -2.86 1.76 -9.94
C LEU A 111 -2.71 1.35 -11.39
N ASP A 112 -1.81 2.00 -12.13
CA ASP A 112 -1.70 1.86 -13.59
C ASP A 112 -1.47 0.41 -14.01
N ARG A 113 -0.55 -0.28 -13.34
CA ARG A 113 -0.25 -1.68 -13.62
C ARG A 113 -1.45 -2.60 -13.37
N VAL A 114 -2.14 -2.42 -12.22
CA VAL A 114 -3.31 -3.23 -11.85
C VAL A 114 -4.44 -3.03 -12.86
N ILE A 115 -4.67 -1.79 -13.28
CA ILE A 115 -5.66 -1.45 -14.32
C ILE A 115 -5.29 -2.09 -15.66
N ASN A 116 -4.02 -2.01 -16.07
CA ASN A 116 -3.53 -2.61 -17.31
C ASN A 116 -3.64 -4.14 -17.30
N CYS A 117 -3.65 -4.78 -16.13
CA CYS A 117 -3.93 -6.20 -15.97
C CYS A 117 -5.43 -6.55 -16.02
N GLY A 118 -6.31 -5.60 -16.32
CA GLY A 118 -7.75 -5.81 -16.47
C GLY A 118 -8.56 -5.65 -15.18
N PHE A 119 -7.96 -5.17 -14.09
CA PHE A 119 -8.62 -5.02 -12.79
C PHE A 119 -9.13 -3.60 -12.52
N GLY A 120 -9.33 -2.78 -13.56
CA GLY A 120 -9.75 -1.38 -13.39
C GLY A 120 -11.09 -1.22 -12.67
N GLU A 121 -12.07 -2.08 -12.98
CA GLU A 121 -13.41 -2.05 -12.38
C GLU A 121 -13.49 -2.71 -11.00
N ARG A 122 -12.38 -3.32 -10.54
CA ARG A 122 -12.31 -3.85 -9.18
C ARG A 122 -12.35 -2.70 -8.19
N ILE A 123 -13.09 -2.88 -7.10
CA ILE A 123 -13.12 -1.91 -6.00
C ILE A 123 -11.74 -1.86 -5.35
N ALA A 124 -11.13 -0.67 -5.35
CA ALA A 124 -9.83 -0.41 -4.75
C ALA A 124 -9.96 -0.07 -3.26
N TYR A 125 -11.01 0.65 -2.88
CA TYR A 125 -11.20 1.09 -1.51
C TYR A 125 -12.69 1.14 -1.14
N TYR A 126 -13.02 0.65 0.05
CA TYR A 126 -14.29 0.89 0.72
C TYR A 126 -14.04 1.86 1.85
N TRP A 127 -14.82 2.93 1.90
CA TRP A 127 -14.76 3.91 2.95
C TRP A 127 -16.08 3.93 3.71
N LEU A 128 -15.97 3.87 5.02
CA LEU A 128 -17.07 4.00 5.96
C LEU A 128 -16.85 5.31 6.70
N GLY A 129 -17.80 6.22 6.55
CA GLY A 129 -17.84 7.47 7.30
C GLY A 129 -18.26 7.25 8.74
N ASN A 130 -18.45 8.36 9.46
CA ASN A 130 -18.82 8.30 10.87
C ASN A 130 -20.27 7.85 11.07
N ASP A 131 -21.13 8.14 10.08
CA ASP A 131 -22.50 7.68 10.06
C ASP A 131 -22.61 6.34 9.32
N LEU A 132 -23.46 5.44 9.83
CA LEU A 132 -23.67 4.10 9.27
C LEU A 132 -24.18 4.11 7.82
N ASN A 133 -24.83 5.21 7.41
CA ASN A 133 -25.34 5.38 6.05
C ASN A 133 -24.31 6.05 5.12
N GLU A 134 -23.16 6.49 5.66
CA GLU A 134 -22.11 7.13 4.90
C GLU A 134 -21.10 6.09 4.41
N MET A 135 -21.42 5.42 3.31
CA MET A 135 -20.53 4.46 2.67
C MET A 135 -20.14 4.95 1.28
N LYS A 136 -18.85 4.91 0.98
CA LYS A 136 -18.33 5.13 -0.38
C LYS A 136 -17.50 3.94 -0.82
N LYS A 137 -17.51 3.67 -2.12
CA LYS A 137 -16.60 2.74 -2.77
C LYS A 137 -15.97 3.45 -3.96
N ILE A 138 -14.75 3.08 -4.30
CA ILE A 138 -14.04 3.62 -5.45
C ILE A 138 -13.32 2.48 -6.17
N THR A 139 -13.46 2.40 -7.49
CA THR A 139 -12.74 1.43 -8.32
C THR A 139 -11.30 1.86 -8.55
N TYR A 140 -10.43 0.94 -9.01
CA TYR A 140 -9.06 1.30 -9.40
C TYR A 140 -9.06 2.36 -10.51
N SER A 141 -9.94 2.24 -11.51
CA SER A 141 -10.13 3.21 -12.59
C SER A 141 -10.49 4.60 -12.05
N GLU A 142 -11.50 4.68 -11.18
CA GLU A 142 -11.95 5.94 -10.57
C GLU A 142 -10.86 6.56 -9.70
N LEU A 143 -10.19 5.75 -8.87
CA LEU A 143 -9.10 6.21 -8.01
C LEU A 143 -7.95 6.77 -8.83
N LYS A 144 -7.53 6.08 -9.89
CA LYS A 144 -6.49 6.57 -10.80
C LYS A 144 -6.89 7.91 -11.43
N ASN A 145 -8.13 8.05 -11.88
CA ASN A 145 -8.60 9.29 -12.48
C ASN A 145 -8.49 10.46 -11.49
N GLN A 146 -9.00 10.30 -10.27
CA GLN A 146 -8.93 11.35 -9.24
C GLN A 146 -7.48 11.67 -8.83
N VAL A 147 -6.63 10.65 -8.69
CA VAL A 147 -5.19 10.82 -8.43
C VAL A 147 -4.50 11.59 -9.56
N CYS A 148 -4.80 11.27 -10.83
CA CYS A 148 -4.22 11.97 -11.97
C CYS A 148 -4.69 13.43 -12.03
N HIS A 149 -5.97 13.69 -11.75
CA HIS A 149 -6.50 15.05 -11.71
C HIS A 149 -5.78 15.90 -10.65
N LEU A 150 -5.69 15.41 -9.42
CA LEU A 150 -5.00 16.13 -8.36
C LEU A 150 -3.49 16.27 -8.65
N ALA A 151 -2.82 15.22 -9.13
CA ALA A 151 -1.41 15.26 -9.50
C ALA A 151 -1.13 16.33 -10.58
N ASN A 152 -2.01 16.44 -11.58
CA ASN A 152 -1.91 17.47 -12.61
C ASN A 152 -2.10 18.88 -12.03
N TYR A 153 -3.07 19.06 -11.13
CA TYR A 153 -3.27 20.34 -10.44
C TYR A 153 -2.03 20.73 -9.61
N LEU A 154 -1.50 19.81 -8.80
CA LEU A 154 -0.30 20.04 -7.99
C LEU A 154 0.89 20.45 -8.87
N LYS A 155 1.09 19.77 -9.99
CA LYS A 155 2.21 20.04 -10.91
C LYS A 155 2.04 21.35 -11.69
N GLN A 156 0.85 21.60 -12.23
CA GLN A 156 0.62 22.71 -13.16
C GLN A 156 0.29 24.01 -12.45
N THR A 157 -0.54 23.95 -11.40
CA THR A 157 -1.04 25.13 -10.69
C THR A 157 -0.18 25.43 -9.48
N ALA A 158 -0.01 24.46 -8.58
CA ALA A 158 0.77 24.65 -7.35
C ALA A 158 2.29 24.60 -7.57
N LYS A 159 2.75 24.22 -8.77
CA LYS A 159 4.16 24.10 -9.16
C LYS A 159 4.97 23.15 -8.27
N ILE A 160 4.34 22.11 -7.74
CA ILE A 160 4.97 21.08 -6.91
C ILE A 160 5.54 19.97 -7.81
N GLY A 161 6.74 19.50 -7.49
CA GLY A 161 7.44 18.46 -8.24
C GLY A 161 8.30 17.52 -7.39
N LEU A 162 9.31 16.93 -8.03
CA LEU A 162 10.19 15.94 -7.43
C LEU A 162 10.96 16.54 -6.23
N GLY A 163 10.82 15.92 -5.06
CA GLY A 163 11.55 16.30 -3.85
C GLY A 163 10.90 17.43 -3.02
N ASP A 164 9.83 18.06 -3.53
CA ASP A 164 9.05 19.01 -2.75
C ASP A 164 8.30 18.30 -1.63
N ARG A 165 8.07 19.03 -0.53
CA ARG A 165 7.42 18.50 0.68
C ARG A 165 6.01 19.03 0.79
N VAL A 166 5.04 18.14 0.95
CA VAL A 166 3.61 18.47 1.04
C VAL A 166 3.05 17.96 2.37
N ALA A 167 2.60 18.88 3.21
CA ALA A 167 1.84 18.51 4.40
C ALA A 167 0.37 18.30 4.03
N ILE A 168 -0.20 17.16 4.42
CA ILE A 168 -1.60 16.82 4.18
C ILE A 168 -2.31 16.81 5.53
N TYR A 169 -3.28 17.71 5.69
CA TYR A 169 -4.14 17.79 6.86
C TYR A 169 -5.59 17.52 6.44
N LEU A 170 -5.94 16.24 6.39
CA LEU A 170 -7.27 15.76 6.01
C LEU A 170 -7.72 14.67 7.00
N PRO A 171 -9.03 14.55 7.27
CA PRO A 171 -9.57 13.40 7.98
C PRO A 171 -9.34 12.11 7.19
N VAL A 172 -9.61 10.96 7.81
CA VAL A 172 -9.49 9.63 7.16
C VAL A 172 -10.62 9.47 6.14
N THR A 173 -10.44 10.03 4.95
CA THR A 173 -11.38 9.97 3.81
C THR A 173 -10.69 9.45 2.55
N ILE A 174 -11.46 9.19 1.49
CA ILE A 174 -10.90 8.76 0.19
C ILE A 174 -9.98 9.86 -0.38
N GLU A 175 -10.29 11.13 -0.15
CA GLU A 175 -9.50 12.29 -0.58
C GLU A 175 -8.11 12.33 0.08
N LEU A 176 -7.97 11.82 1.31
CA LEU A 176 -6.66 11.65 1.95
C LEU A 176 -5.79 10.68 1.13
N ILE A 177 -6.34 9.53 0.75
CA ILE A 177 -5.63 8.53 -0.06
C ILE A 177 -5.29 9.10 -1.43
N ILE A 178 -6.23 9.79 -2.08
CA ILE A 178 -6.00 10.46 -3.37
C ILE A 178 -4.85 11.48 -3.25
N SER A 179 -4.81 12.26 -2.17
CA SER A 179 -3.77 13.28 -1.92
C SER A 179 -2.38 12.67 -1.74
N MET A 180 -2.28 11.60 -0.94
CA MET A 180 -1.02 10.87 -0.74
C MET A 180 -0.49 10.28 -2.05
N LEU A 181 -1.38 9.62 -2.81
CA LEU A 181 -1.02 9.03 -4.10
C LEU A 181 -0.69 10.12 -5.13
N ALA A 182 -1.43 11.23 -5.20
CA ALA A 182 -1.10 12.31 -6.13
C ALA A 182 0.31 12.88 -5.89
N CYS A 183 0.69 13.08 -4.62
CA CYS A 183 2.04 13.51 -4.25
C CYS A 183 3.09 12.48 -4.69
N ALA A 184 2.88 11.19 -4.36
CA ALA A 184 3.78 10.12 -4.75
C ALA A 184 3.91 9.96 -6.28
N ARG A 185 2.83 10.23 -7.03
CA ARG A 185 2.82 10.16 -8.50
C ARG A 185 3.77 11.17 -9.14
N ILE A 186 3.85 12.38 -8.60
CA ILE A 186 4.71 13.45 -9.11
C ILE A 186 6.11 13.48 -8.47
N GLY A 187 6.38 12.57 -7.54
CA GLY A 187 7.66 12.50 -6.82
C GLY A 187 7.79 13.48 -5.65
N ALA A 188 6.68 14.07 -5.20
CA ALA A 188 6.64 14.87 -3.99
C ALA A 188 6.63 13.97 -2.74
N ILE A 189 7.24 14.46 -1.67
CA ILE A 189 7.31 13.81 -0.36
C ILE A 189 6.12 14.32 0.47
N HIS A 190 5.14 13.46 0.74
CA HIS A 190 4.01 13.85 1.58
C HIS A 190 4.25 13.49 3.06
N THR A 191 3.75 14.35 3.95
CA THR A 191 3.63 14.06 5.38
C THR A 191 2.18 14.22 5.79
N VAL A 192 1.60 13.19 6.39
CA VAL A 192 0.21 13.20 6.82
C VAL A 192 0.16 13.62 8.28
N VAL A 193 -0.60 14.68 8.57
CA VAL A 193 -0.86 15.15 9.93
C VAL A 193 -2.24 14.66 10.33
N VAL A 194 -2.28 13.65 11.19
CA VAL A 194 -3.53 13.06 11.67
C VAL A 194 -4.06 13.90 12.82
N SER A 195 -5.26 14.44 12.68
CA SER A 195 -6.01 15.00 13.80
C SER A 195 -6.69 13.87 14.54
N VAL A 196 -6.12 13.45 15.67
CA VAL A 196 -6.84 12.59 16.62
C VAL A 196 -7.80 13.49 17.40
N PRO A 197 -9.13 13.25 17.39
CA PRO A 197 -9.99 13.91 18.35
C PRO A 197 -9.57 13.45 19.74
N ILE A 198 -8.86 14.31 20.45
CA ILE A 198 -8.57 14.10 21.87
C ILE A 198 -9.91 14.32 22.57
N HIS A 199 -10.64 13.23 22.81
CA HIS A 199 -11.76 13.28 23.73
C HIS A 199 -11.16 13.40 25.13
N TRP A 200 -10.99 14.64 25.61
CA TRP A 200 -10.74 14.86 27.03
C TRP A 200 -12.03 14.47 27.75
N PRO A 201 -12.02 13.42 28.59
CA PRO A 201 -13.14 13.21 29.48
C PRO A 201 -13.12 14.36 30.51
N ASN A 202 -14.04 15.30 30.35
CA ASN A 202 -14.38 16.39 31.28
C ASN A 202 -13.42 17.60 31.33
N VAL A 203 -13.58 18.54 30.40
CA VAL A 203 -13.41 19.98 30.67
C VAL A 203 -14.67 20.71 30.27
#